data_AF-A0A6C0D6U8-F1
#
_entry.id   AF-A0A6C0D6U8-F1
#
_cell.length_a   1.000
_cell.length_b   1.000
_cell.length_c   1.000
_cell.angle_alpha   90.00
_cell.angle_beta   90.00
_cell.angle_gamma   90.00
#
_symmetry.space_group_name_H-M   'P 1'
#
loop_
_entity.id
_entity.type
_entity.pdbx_description
1 polymer ?
#
loop_
_entity_poly.entity_id
_entity_poly.type
_entity_poly.pdbx_seq_one_letter_code
_entity_poly.pdbx_strand_id
1 'polypeptide(L)'
;MDFNPINGIKKLFGLGQYQLVYVKSTIDSKEYLVRDMPDKQEASNLMAKVRLRLKNLKIHLESKFPDKPQVKQLIQNFEADPSRFYESTPDADLTSYSVNKGESVHLCLRQREKDNESLVPEDVMMFVAIHEMAHMITKTIGHGPDFWNNFGWLLKEAETAGLYKAQDFKAHPVKYCGMSITDQPSYDPSKDGTDLSLGTLG
;
A
#
# COMPACT_ATOMS: atom_id res chain seq x y z
N MET A 1 -10.65 -15.36 30.48
CA MET A 1 -10.54 -14.87 29.09
C MET A 1 -11.70 -15.48 28.36
N ASP A 2 -12.82 -14.77 28.32
CA ASP A 2 -14.06 -15.30 27.77
C ASP A 2 -14.04 -15.09 26.25
N PHE A 3 -13.75 -16.16 25.52
CA PHE A 3 -13.97 -16.19 24.08
C PHE A 3 -15.48 -16.16 23.85
N ASN A 4 -16.00 -15.01 23.41
CA ASN A 4 -17.38 -14.87 23.00
C ASN A 4 -17.48 -15.13 21.47
N PRO A 5 -17.90 -16.34 21.05
CA PRO A 5 -17.89 -16.76 19.64
C PRO A 5 -18.81 -15.91 18.74
N ILE A 6 -19.74 -15.14 19.31
CA ILE A 6 -20.69 -14.29 18.59
C ILE A 6 -19.99 -13.10 17.92
N ASN A 7 -18.91 -12.56 18.52
CA ASN A 7 -18.16 -11.45 17.94
C ASN A 7 -17.37 -11.85 16.69
N GLY A 8 -16.93 -13.11 16.60
CA GLY A 8 -16.25 -13.65 15.42
C GLY A 8 -17.18 -13.78 14.21
N ILE A 9 -18.45 -14.12 14.44
CA ILE A 9 -19.44 -14.29 13.37
C ILE A 9 -19.91 -12.94 12.82
N LYS A 10 -20.06 -11.89 13.65
CA LYS A 10 -20.42 -10.54 13.17
C LYS A 10 -19.34 -9.90 12.29
N LYS A 11 -18.06 -10.16 12.60
CA LYS A 11 -16.91 -9.68 11.80
C LYS A 11 -16.87 -10.30 10.40
N LEU A 12 -17.40 -11.52 10.25
CA LEU A 12 -17.39 -12.27 8.99
C LEU A 12 -18.54 -11.86 8.02
N PHE A 13 -19.62 -11.26 8.52
CA PHE A 13 -20.83 -10.95 7.74
C PHE A 13 -21.12 -9.44 7.56
N GLY A 14 -20.13 -8.55 7.75
CA GLY A 14 -20.34 -7.11 7.49
C GLY A 14 -21.29 -6.43 8.49
N LEU A 15 -21.44 -6.95 9.71
CA LEU A 15 -22.14 -6.27 10.81
C LEU A 15 -21.17 -5.40 11.64
N GLY A 16 -20.09 -4.92 11.01
CA GLY A 16 -19.22 -3.90 11.59
C GLY A 16 -19.88 -2.52 11.51
N GLN A 17 -19.39 -1.56 12.31
CA GLN A 17 -19.89 -0.17 12.23
C GLN A 17 -19.59 0.50 10.88
N TYR A 18 -18.72 -0.09 10.06
CA TYR A 18 -18.27 0.45 8.78
C TYR A 18 -18.64 -0.50 7.64
N GLN A 19 -19.72 -0.16 6.92
CA GLN A 19 -20.20 -0.96 5.80
C GLN A 19 -19.29 -0.79 4.58
N LEU A 20 -19.11 -1.89 3.82
CA LEU A 20 -18.38 -1.92 2.56
C LEU A 20 -19.35 -2.26 1.42
N VAL A 21 -19.07 -1.71 0.24
CA VAL A 21 -19.88 -1.89 -0.96
C VAL A 21 -18.99 -1.96 -2.19
N TYR A 22 -19.34 -2.83 -3.13
CA TYR A 22 -18.70 -2.86 -4.44
C TYR A 22 -19.18 -1.68 -5.28
N VAL A 23 -18.24 -0.88 -5.79
CA VAL A 23 -18.51 0.26 -6.66
C VAL A 23 -17.69 0.13 -7.92
N LYS A 24 -18.35 0.20 -9.08
CA LYS A 24 -17.69 0.22 -10.38
C LYS A 24 -16.95 1.54 -10.59
N SER A 25 -15.64 1.46 -10.78
CA SER A 25 -14.80 2.61 -11.10
C SER A 25 -15.11 3.15 -12.49
N THR A 26 -15.20 4.47 -12.60
CA THR A 26 -15.30 5.17 -13.88
C THR A 26 -13.96 5.27 -14.62
N ILE A 27 -12.86 4.93 -13.95
CA ILE A 27 -11.49 4.99 -14.51
C ILE A 27 -11.19 3.77 -15.39
N ASP A 28 -11.64 2.57 -14.99
CA ASP A 28 -11.30 1.32 -15.68
C ASP A 28 -12.45 0.31 -15.79
N SER A 29 -13.66 0.71 -15.38
CA SER A 29 -14.85 -0.14 -15.41
C SER A 29 -14.75 -1.43 -14.58
N LYS A 30 -13.81 -1.50 -13.61
CA LYS A 30 -13.71 -2.62 -12.64
C LYS A 30 -14.39 -2.27 -11.32
N GLU A 31 -14.79 -3.28 -10.57
CA GLU A 31 -15.42 -3.10 -9.26
C GLU A 31 -14.39 -3.17 -8.14
N TYR A 32 -14.56 -2.31 -7.15
CA TYR A 32 -13.69 -2.22 -5.98
C TYR A 32 -14.53 -2.23 -4.71
N LEU A 33 -14.07 -2.95 -3.69
CA LEU A 33 -14.71 -2.97 -2.38
C LEU A 33 -14.20 -1.78 -1.55
N VAL A 34 -15.08 -0.81 -1.34
CA VAL A 34 -14.80 0.46 -0.64
C VAL A 34 -15.85 0.73 0.43
N ARG A 35 -15.62 1.69 1.31
CA ARG A 35 -16.60 2.09 2.34
C ARG A 35 -17.86 2.67 1.71
N ASP A 36 -19.00 2.28 2.24
CA ASP A 36 -20.31 2.80 1.84
C ASP A 36 -20.53 4.20 2.43
N MET A 37 -19.91 5.18 1.77
CA MET A 37 -19.95 6.60 2.13
C MET A 37 -20.42 7.43 0.92
N PRO A 38 -20.84 8.70 1.11
CA PRO A 38 -21.32 9.55 0.01
C PRO A 38 -20.35 9.70 -1.17
N ASP A 39 -19.03 9.61 -0.91
CA ASP A 39 -17.93 9.73 -1.87
C ASP A 39 -17.31 8.36 -2.28
N LYS A 40 -18.08 7.27 -2.17
CA LYS A 40 -17.62 5.91 -2.53
C LYS A 40 -17.22 5.76 -3.99
N GLN A 41 -17.75 6.60 -4.90
CA GLN A 41 -17.35 6.60 -6.30
C GLN A 41 -15.92 7.13 -6.47
N GLU A 42 -15.58 8.19 -5.76
CA GLU A 42 -14.25 8.78 -5.69
C GLU A 42 -13.25 7.82 -5.03
N ALA A 43 -13.65 7.11 -3.97
CA ALA A 43 -12.85 6.07 -3.34
C ALA A 43 -12.52 4.92 -4.32
N SER A 44 -13.52 4.43 -5.06
CA SER A 44 -13.33 3.40 -6.09
C SER A 44 -12.42 3.89 -7.22
N ASN A 45 -12.60 5.13 -7.67
CA ASN A 45 -11.73 5.74 -8.68
C ASN A 45 -10.29 5.89 -8.17
N LEU A 46 -10.08 6.29 -6.91
CA LEU A 46 -8.76 6.42 -6.29
C LEU A 46 -8.05 5.06 -6.23
N MET A 47 -8.74 4.02 -5.77
CA MET A 47 -8.22 2.65 -5.75
C MET A 47 -7.81 2.18 -7.15
N ALA A 48 -8.66 2.42 -8.15
CA ALA A 48 -8.38 2.09 -9.55
C ALA A 48 -7.10 2.76 -10.06
N LYS A 49 -6.94 4.07 -9.83
CA LYS A 49 -5.74 4.81 -10.25
C LYS A 49 -4.48 4.28 -9.57
N VAL A 50 -4.52 4.04 -8.26
CA VAL A 50 -3.39 3.47 -7.51
C VAL A 50 -3.00 2.10 -8.07
N ARG A 51 -3.97 1.19 -8.23
CA ARG A 51 -3.74 -0.14 -8.82
C ARG A 51 -3.10 -0.06 -10.21
N LEU A 52 -3.61 0.81 -11.08
CA LEU A 52 -3.08 0.97 -12.44
C LEU A 52 -1.65 1.50 -12.44
N ARG A 53 -1.32 2.45 -11.56
CA ARG A 53 0.06 2.95 -11.42
C ARG A 53 1.00 1.87 -10.88
N LEU A 54 0.59 1.06 -9.90
CA LEU A 54 1.37 -0.09 -9.43
C LEU A 54 1.57 -1.14 -10.53
N LYS A 55 0.53 -1.42 -11.33
CA LYS A 55 0.63 -2.30 -12.50
C LYS A 55 1.69 -1.80 -13.47
N ASN A 56 1.67 -0.52 -13.79
CA ASN A 56 2.65 0.10 -14.70
C ASN A 56 4.05 0.08 -14.11
N LEU A 57 4.20 0.27 -12.80
CA LEU A 57 5.49 0.14 -12.12
C LEU A 57 6.03 -1.29 -12.23
N LYS A 58 5.20 -2.31 -11.99
CA LYS A 58 5.59 -3.71 -12.19
C LYS A 58 6.06 -3.97 -13.62
N ILE A 59 5.30 -3.52 -14.63
CA ILE A 59 5.67 -3.69 -16.05
C ILE A 59 7.02 -3.02 -16.35
N HIS A 60 7.23 -1.79 -15.85
CA HIS A 60 8.49 -1.06 -16.01
C HIS A 60 9.67 -1.83 -15.41
N LEU A 61 9.50 -2.35 -14.18
CA LEU A 61 10.55 -3.10 -13.48
C LEU A 61 10.85 -4.45 -14.14
N GLU A 62 9.82 -5.18 -14.58
CA GLU A 62 9.95 -6.44 -15.32
C GLU A 62 10.71 -6.25 -16.63
N SER A 63 10.40 -5.17 -17.36
CA SER A 63 11.07 -4.86 -18.63
C SER A 63 12.53 -4.48 -18.43
N LYS A 64 12.86 -3.75 -17.36
CA LYS A 64 14.18 -3.13 -17.18
C LYS A 64 15.14 -4.00 -16.37
N PHE A 65 14.62 -4.79 -15.44
CA PHE A 65 15.42 -5.60 -14.51
C PHE A 65 14.90 -7.04 -14.37
N PRO A 66 14.69 -7.79 -15.48
CA PRO A 66 14.06 -9.12 -15.44
C PRO A 66 14.80 -10.12 -14.55
N ASP A 67 16.12 -9.97 -14.41
CA ASP A 67 16.96 -10.89 -13.63
C ASP A 67 17.15 -10.50 -12.17
N LYS A 68 16.72 -9.30 -11.77
CA LYS A 68 16.89 -8.80 -10.40
C LYS A 68 16.05 -9.64 -9.43
N PRO A 69 16.61 -10.16 -8.32
CA PRO A 69 15.88 -11.01 -7.39
C PRO A 69 14.60 -10.38 -6.82
N GLN A 70 14.61 -9.07 -6.59
CA GLN A 70 13.42 -8.32 -6.16
C GLN A 70 12.30 -8.35 -7.21
N VAL A 71 12.62 -8.25 -8.50
CA VAL A 71 11.63 -8.32 -9.58
C VAL A 71 11.05 -9.73 -9.70
N LYS A 72 11.87 -10.77 -9.52
CA LYS A 72 11.38 -12.16 -9.48
C LYS A 72 10.40 -12.37 -8.33
N GLN A 73 10.69 -11.81 -7.15
CA GLN A 73 9.73 -11.80 -6.03
C GLN A 73 8.46 -11.01 -6.39
N LEU A 74 8.58 -9.84 -7.00
CA LEU A 74 7.43 -9.03 -7.41
C LEU A 74 6.49 -9.78 -8.36
N ILE A 75 7.04 -10.48 -9.35
CA ILE A 75 6.29 -11.29 -10.32
C ILE A 75 5.48 -12.37 -9.61
N GLN A 76 6.06 -13.01 -8.60
CA GLN A 76 5.42 -14.08 -7.84
C GLN A 76 4.33 -13.57 -6.89
N ASN A 77 4.55 -12.39 -6.31
CA ASN A 77 3.83 -11.93 -5.14
C ASN A 77 2.71 -10.92 -5.48
N PHE A 78 2.93 -10.07 -6.47
CA PHE A 78 2.00 -9.00 -6.84
C PHE A 78 1.20 -9.31 -8.10
N GLU A 79 -0.11 -9.12 -8.01
CA GLU A 79 -1.01 -9.12 -9.15
C GLU A 79 -1.95 -7.92 -9.08
N ALA A 80 -2.05 -7.19 -10.19
CA ALA A 80 -2.92 -6.02 -10.28
C ALA A 80 -4.38 -6.39 -10.59
N ASP A 81 -4.92 -7.40 -9.93
CA ASP A 81 -6.33 -7.78 -10.03
C ASP A 81 -7.17 -6.89 -9.09
N PRO A 82 -8.26 -6.24 -9.57
CA PRO A 82 -9.06 -5.36 -8.71
C PRO A 82 -9.66 -6.08 -7.49
N SER A 83 -9.93 -7.38 -7.58
CA SER A 83 -10.46 -8.19 -6.48
C SER A 83 -9.48 -8.36 -5.32
N ARG A 84 -8.18 -8.06 -5.51
CA ARG A 84 -7.15 -8.13 -4.47
C ARG A 84 -6.98 -6.81 -3.71
N PHE A 85 -7.72 -5.75 -4.07
CA PHE A 85 -7.58 -4.42 -3.47
C PHE A 85 -8.82 -4.04 -2.67
N TYR A 86 -8.60 -3.68 -1.40
CA TYR A 86 -9.67 -3.40 -0.45
C TYR A 86 -9.42 -2.10 0.31
N GLU A 87 -10.48 -1.34 0.61
CA GLU A 87 -10.38 -0.24 1.56
C GLU A 87 -10.33 -0.77 3.00
N SER A 88 -9.34 -0.33 3.78
CA SER A 88 -9.24 -0.63 5.21
C SER A 88 -10.26 0.16 6.02
N THR A 89 -11.04 -0.53 6.86
CA THR A 89 -12.00 0.10 7.77
C THR A 89 -11.33 0.66 9.04
N PRO A 90 -11.92 1.68 9.71
CA PRO A 90 -11.34 2.27 10.92
C PRO A 90 -11.07 1.33 12.09
N ASP A 91 -11.76 0.20 12.16
CA ASP A 91 -11.54 -0.87 13.15
C ASP A 91 -10.38 -1.82 12.82
N ALA A 92 -9.72 -1.63 11.68
CA ALA A 92 -8.48 -2.34 11.35
C ALA A 92 -7.30 -1.76 12.16
N ASP A 93 -6.55 -2.66 12.81
CA ASP A 93 -5.36 -2.34 13.61
C ASP A 93 -4.22 -1.74 12.76
N LEU A 94 -4.15 -2.12 11.49
CA LEU A 94 -3.19 -1.62 10.52
C LEU A 94 -3.87 -0.65 9.56
N THR A 95 -3.17 0.43 9.21
CA THR A 95 -3.66 1.45 8.28
C THR A 95 -3.67 0.89 6.85
N SER A 96 -2.51 0.42 6.39
CA SER A 96 -2.36 -0.34 5.15
C SER A 96 -1.50 -1.57 5.40
N TYR A 97 -1.80 -2.64 4.67
CA TYR A 97 -1.05 -3.90 4.77
C TYR A 97 -1.29 -4.78 3.55
N SER A 98 -0.35 -5.68 3.28
CA SER A 98 -0.53 -6.78 2.35
C SER A 98 -0.59 -8.13 3.08
N VAL A 99 -1.54 -8.99 2.70
CA VAL A 99 -1.67 -10.35 3.26
C VAL A 99 -0.86 -11.31 2.42
N ASN A 100 -0.14 -12.25 3.06
CA ASN A 100 0.64 -13.31 2.41
C ASN A 100 1.53 -12.80 1.25
N LYS A 101 2.22 -11.68 1.49
CA LYS A 101 3.07 -11.00 0.50
C LYS A 101 2.33 -10.55 -0.77
N GLY A 102 1.04 -10.23 -0.67
CA GLY A 102 0.32 -9.53 -1.71
C GLY A 102 -0.97 -10.20 -2.16
N GLU A 103 -1.33 -11.37 -1.63
CA GLU A 103 -2.62 -12.07 -1.89
C GLU A 103 -3.79 -11.10 -1.84
N SER A 104 -3.81 -10.22 -0.83
CA SER A 104 -4.60 -9.01 -0.85
C SER A 104 -3.79 -7.80 -0.41
N VAL A 105 -4.22 -6.62 -0.86
CA VAL A 105 -3.69 -5.30 -0.49
C VAL A 105 -4.83 -4.50 0.11
N HIS A 106 -4.68 -4.14 1.38
CA HIS A 106 -5.63 -3.33 2.12
C HIS A 106 -5.05 -1.93 2.28
N LEU A 107 -5.79 -0.93 1.80
CA LEU A 107 -5.36 0.47 1.81
C LEU A 107 -6.34 1.33 2.60
N CYS A 108 -5.86 2.08 3.59
CA CYS A 108 -6.66 3.14 4.19
C CYS A 108 -6.74 4.32 3.20
N LEU A 109 -7.89 4.47 2.54
CA LEU A 109 -8.10 5.53 1.55
C LEU A 109 -8.45 6.88 2.17
N ARG A 110 -8.69 6.91 3.48
CA ARG A 110 -9.27 8.05 4.19
C ARG A 110 -8.40 8.51 5.36
N GLN A 111 -8.52 9.78 5.70
CA GLN A 111 -8.00 10.28 6.98
C GLN A 111 -8.75 9.61 8.15
N ARG A 112 -8.09 9.55 9.32
CA ARG A 112 -8.67 9.07 10.58
C ARG A 112 -8.46 10.08 11.71
N GLU A 113 -8.35 11.37 11.36
CA GLU A 113 -8.11 12.42 12.34
C GLU A 113 -9.43 12.97 12.87
N LYS A 114 -9.78 12.59 14.10
CA LYS A 114 -11.06 12.99 14.74
C LYS A 114 -12.25 12.64 13.83
N ASP A 115 -12.93 13.64 13.29
CA ASP A 115 -14.11 13.51 12.43
C ASP A 115 -13.78 13.67 10.93
N ASN A 116 -12.50 13.72 10.57
CA ASN A 116 -12.06 13.86 9.18
C ASN A 116 -11.90 12.49 8.51
N GLU A 117 -12.84 12.14 7.64
CA GLU A 117 -12.81 10.93 6.80
C GLU A 117 -12.64 11.24 5.30
N SER A 118 -12.05 12.40 4.98
CA SER A 118 -11.74 12.77 3.61
C SER A 118 -10.76 11.81 2.95
N LEU A 119 -10.89 11.63 1.63
CA LEU A 119 -9.97 10.81 0.86
C LEU A 119 -8.56 11.39 0.88
N VAL A 120 -7.58 10.50 1.03
CA VAL A 120 -6.16 10.81 0.99
C VAL A 120 -5.75 11.19 -0.44
N PRO A 121 -4.91 12.23 -0.63
CA PRO A 121 -4.42 12.60 -1.96
C PRO A 121 -3.72 11.44 -2.68
N GLU A 122 -3.91 11.35 -3.99
CA GLU A 122 -3.42 10.26 -4.84
C GLU A 122 -1.90 10.03 -4.73
N ASP A 123 -1.10 11.09 -4.61
CA ASP A 123 0.36 10.96 -4.52
C ASP A 123 0.81 10.39 -3.16
N VAL A 124 0.06 10.66 -2.09
CA VAL A 124 0.28 10.05 -0.77
C VAL A 124 -0.14 8.59 -0.81
N MET A 125 -1.27 8.28 -1.45
CA MET A 125 -1.70 6.90 -1.66
C MET A 125 -0.69 6.10 -2.46
N MET A 126 -0.07 6.70 -3.48
CA MET A 126 1.00 6.04 -4.24
C MET A 126 2.22 5.74 -3.38
N PHE A 127 2.64 6.65 -2.50
CA PHE A 127 3.74 6.38 -1.57
C PHE A 127 3.44 5.18 -0.67
N VAL A 128 2.24 5.16 -0.07
CA VAL A 128 1.80 4.05 0.80
C VAL A 128 1.66 2.75 0.02
N ALA A 129 1.12 2.78 -1.19
CA ALA A 129 0.98 1.57 -1.99
C ALA A 129 2.33 1.01 -2.46
N ILE A 130 3.32 1.88 -2.71
CA ILE A 130 4.70 1.46 -2.99
C ILE A 130 5.38 0.90 -1.73
N HIS A 131 5.06 1.40 -0.54
CA HIS A 131 5.49 0.81 0.73
C HIS A 131 5.00 -0.64 0.86
N GLU A 132 3.72 -0.91 0.58
CA GLU A 132 3.20 -2.28 0.56
C GLU A 132 3.89 -3.15 -0.49
N MET A 133 4.14 -2.62 -1.69
CA MET A 133 4.90 -3.33 -2.72
C MET A 133 6.35 -3.65 -2.27
N ALA A 134 6.95 -2.79 -1.44
CA ALA A 134 8.28 -3.05 -0.86
C ALA A 134 8.26 -4.26 0.08
N HIS A 135 7.20 -4.47 0.86
CA HIS A 135 7.03 -5.70 1.64
C HIS A 135 6.93 -6.95 0.75
N MET A 136 6.30 -6.84 -0.43
CA MET A 136 6.17 -7.96 -1.37
C MET A 136 7.51 -8.40 -2.00
N ILE A 137 8.48 -7.50 -2.11
CA ILE A 137 9.80 -7.80 -2.70
C ILE A 137 10.90 -8.04 -1.65
N THR A 138 10.53 -7.95 -0.36
CA THR A 138 11.45 -8.12 0.77
C THR A 138 11.22 -9.49 1.42
N LYS A 139 12.32 -10.19 1.72
CA LYS A 139 12.25 -11.54 2.31
C LYS A 139 11.97 -11.48 3.80
N THR A 140 12.64 -10.58 4.50
CA THR A 140 12.51 -10.34 5.94
C THR A 140 11.16 -9.70 6.28
N ILE A 141 10.75 -9.82 7.54
CA ILE A 141 9.52 -9.21 8.06
C ILE A 141 9.91 -7.91 8.78
N GLY A 142 9.10 -6.87 8.57
CA GLY A 142 9.29 -5.55 9.18
C GLY A 142 10.06 -4.59 8.28
N HIS A 143 10.55 -3.52 8.90
CA HIS A 143 11.16 -2.36 8.23
C HIS A 143 12.67 -2.33 8.46
N GLY A 144 13.33 -3.46 8.18
CA GLY A 144 14.79 -3.56 8.22
C GLY A 144 15.48 -2.79 7.08
N PRO A 145 16.81 -2.72 7.06
CA PRO A 145 17.52 -1.96 6.03
C PRO A 145 17.32 -2.50 4.60
N ASP A 146 17.11 -3.80 4.44
CA ASP A 146 16.77 -4.42 3.16
C ASP A 146 15.40 -3.95 2.66
N PHE A 147 14.40 -3.88 3.55
CA PHE A 147 13.10 -3.26 3.27
C PHE A 147 13.28 -1.80 2.81
N TRP A 148 14.00 -0.98 3.59
CA TRP A 148 14.16 0.44 3.28
C TRP A 148 14.92 0.68 1.98
N ASN A 149 15.92 -0.15 1.67
CA ASN A 149 16.64 -0.06 0.41
C ASN A 149 15.73 -0.44 -0.78
N ASN A 150 14.93 -1.51 -0.63
CA ASN A 150 13.93 -1.92 -1.62
C ASN A 150 12.87 -0.84 -1.83
N PHE A 151 12.39 -0.22 -0.75
CA PHE A 151 11.39 0.83 -0.82
C PHE A 151 11.93 2.08 -1.52
N GLY A 152 13.13 2.54 -1.14
CA GLY A 152 13.81 3.65 -1.83
C GLY A 152 14.07 3.35 -3.32
N TRP A 153 14.40 2.10 -3.66
CA TRP A 153 14.58 1.68 -5.04
C TRP A 153 13.28 1.77 -5.85
N LEU A 154 12.17 1.24 -5.31
CA LEU A 154 10.86 1.30 -5.95
C LEU A 154 10.40 2.75 -6.18
N LEU A 155 10.57 3.64 -5.19
CA LEU A 155 10.23 5.06 -5.35
C LEU A 155 11.06 5.73 -6.45
N LYS A 156 12.37 5.46 -6.51
CA LYS A 156 13.25 5.98 -7.57
C LYS A 156 12.82 5.52 -8.96
N GLU A 157 12.48 4.25 -9.12
CA GLU A 157 12.02 3.72 -10.41
C GLU A 157 10.61 4.21 -10.77
N ALA A 158 9.72 4.38 -9.78
CA ALA A 158 8.40 4.98 -9.98
C ALA A 158 8.50 6.45 -10.43
N GLU A 159 9.41 7.23 -9.85
CA GLU A 159 9.71 8.60 -10.29
C GLU A 159 10.30 8.62 -11.70
N THR A 160 11.26 7.74 -11.98
CA THR A 160 11.86 7.60 -13.32
C THR A 160 10.81 7.28 -14.39
N ALA A 161 9.80 6.48 -14.05
CA ALA A 161 8.69 6.12 -14.93
C ALA A 161 7.56 7.17 -14.96
N GLY A 162 7.66 8.27 -14.20
CA GLY A 162 6.62 9.31 -14.12
C GLY A 162 5.33 8.86 -13.40
N LEU A 163 5.40 7.79 -12.58
CA LEU A 163 4.26 7.20 -11.86
C LEU A 163 4.12 7.74 -10.43
N TYR A 164 5.16 8.38 -9.92
CA TYR A 164 5.22 8.98 -8.59
C TYR A 164 6.03 10.28 -8.66
N LYS A 165 5.66 11.26 -7.83
CA LYS A 165 6.41 12.50 -7.66
C LYS A 165 7.01 12.50 -6.26
N ALA A 166 8.34 12.61 -6.16
CA ALA A 166 9.02 12.69 -4.88
C ALA A 166 8.49 13.85 -4.05
N GLN A 167 8.25 13.59 -2.77
CA GLN A 167 7.81 14.56 -1.78
C GLN A 167 8.83 14.62 -0.65
N ASP A 168 9.15 15.82 -0.19
CA ASP A 168 10.01 16.00 0.98
C ASP A 168 9.17 15.90 2.25
N PHE A 169 8.83 14.67 2.65
CA PHE A 169 8.06 14.39 3.86
C PHE A 169 8.82 14.71 5.15
N LYS A 170 10.15 14.84 5.08
CA LYS A 170 10.97 15.25 6.23
C LYS A 170 10.77 16.74 6.51
N ALA A 171 10.79 17.58 5.49
CA ALA A 171 10.52 19.01 5.62
C ALA A 171 9.01 19.31 5.75
N HIS A 172 8.16 18.51 5.09
CA HIS A 172 6.72 18.71 5.04
C HIS A 172 5.99 17.39 5.36
N PRO A 173 5.90 17.00 6.66
CA PRO A 173 5.19 15.79 7.05
C PRO A 173 3.75 15.80 6.56
N VAL A 174 3.31 14.69 5.98
CA VAL A 174 1.92 14.56 5.49
C VAL A 174 1.15 13.59 6.37
N LYS A 175 -0.12 13.92 6.61
CA LYS A 175 -1.04 13.09 7.37
C LYS A 175 -1.61 11.98 6.50
N TYR A 176 -1.56 10.77 7.02
CA TYR A 176 -2.10 9.59 6.40
C TYR A 176 -2.79 8.74 7.46
N CYS A 177 -4.09 8.52 7.34
CA CYS A 177 -4.82 7.58 8.19
C CYS A 177 -4.59 7.78 9.70
N GLY A 178 -4.45 9.04 10.15
CA GLY A 178 -4.20 9.39 11.56
C GLY A 178 -2.74 9.33 12.01
N MET A 179 -1.81 8.92 11.15
CA MET A 179 -0.36 8.95 11.37
C MET A 179 0.33 10.02 10.52
N SER A 180 1.53 10.44 10.94
CA SER A 180 2.38 11.32 10.14
C SER A 180 3.38 10.48 9.34
N ILE A 181 3.39 10.65 8.02
CA ILE A 181 4.46 10.12 7.17
C ILE A 181 5.61 11.12 7.20
N THR A 182 6.75 10.67 7.70
CA THR A 182 8.02 11.42 7.73
C THR A 182 9.16 10.70 7.02
N ASP A 183 8.89 9.50 6.50
CA ASP A 183 9.91 8.64 5.91
C ASP A 183 10.41 9.20 4.58
N GLN A 184 11.72 9.14 4.39
CA GLN A 184 12.38 9.56 3.14
C GLN A 184 13.48 8.54 2.79
N PRO A 185 13.09 7.34 2.33
CA PRO A 185 14.05 6.29 2.03
C PRO A 185 14.90 6.64 0.81
N SER A 186 16.18 6.28 0.87
CA SER A 186 17.14 6.44 -0.22
C SER A 186 17.62 5.08 -0.71
N TYR A 187 17.77 4.93 -2.03
CA TYR A 187 18.32 3.71 -2.63
C TYR A 187 19.85 3.76 -2.71
N ASP A 188 20.49 2.69 -2.26
CA ASP A 188 21.91 2.41 -2.42
C ASP A 188 22.10 1.06 -3.14
N PRO A 189 22.58 1.05 -4.40
CA PRO A 189 22.81 -0.18 -5.15
C PRO A 189 23.79 -1.14 -4.46
N SER A 190 24.72 -0.65 -3.64
CA SER A 190 25.68 -1.51 -2.93
C SER A 190 25.03 -2.37 -1.84
N LYS A 191 23.81 -2.02 -1.43
CA LYS A 191 23.02 -2.72 -0.41
C LYS A 191 22.02 -3.72 -0.99
N ASP A 192 22.08 -3.97 -2.30
CA ASP A 192 21.25 -4.99 -2.93
C ASP A 192 21.62 -6.39 -2.42
N GLY A 193 20.69 -7.06 -1.73
CA GLY A 193 20.87 -8.42 -1.24
C GLY A 193 21.69 -8.54 0.06
N THR A 194 22.10 -7.43 0.67
CA THR A 194 22.76 -7.45 1.99
C THR A 194 21.72 -7.36 3.11
N ASP A 195 21.68 -8.38 3.98
CA ASP A 195 21.01 -8.30 5.26
C ASP A 195 21.82 -7.38 6.19
N LEU A 196 21.42 -6.11 6.29
CA LEU A 196 22.04 -5.15 7.22
C LEU A 196 21.31 -5.11 8.57
N SER A 197 20.57 -6.17 8.95
CA SER A 197 19.84 -6.24 10.23
C SER A 197 20.70 -6.03 11.48
N LEU A 198 22.02 -5.94 11.34
CA LEU A 198 22.91 -5.37 12.34
C LEU A 198 23.27 -3.93 11.96
N GLY A 199 22.27 -3.06 12.02
CA GLY A 199 22.48 -1.62 11.95
C GLY A 199 23.41 -1.19 13.07
N THR A 200 24.58 -0.67 12.69
CA THR A 200 25.56 -0.05 13.57
C THR A 200 24.89 1.00 14.45
N LEU A 201 25.11 0.89 15.76
CA LEU A 201 24.87 1.95 16.73
C LEU A 201 25.64 3.20 16.25
N GLY A 202 24.89 4.23 15.89
CA GLY A 202 25.37 5.60 15.77
C GLY A 202 24.84 6.42 16.94
#